data_AF-A0A1W9GNA8-F1
#
_entry.id   AF-A0A1W9GNA8-F1
#
_cell.length_a   1.000
_cell.length_b   1.000
_cell.length_c   1.000
_cell.angle_alpha   90.00
_cell.angle_beta   90.00
_cell.angle_gamma   90.00
#
_symmetry.space_group_name_H-M   'P 1'
#
loop_
_entity.id
_entity.type
_entity.pdbx_description
1 polymer ?
#
loop_
_entity_poly.entity_id
_entity_poly.type
_entity_poly.pdbx_seq_one_letter_code
_entity_poly.pdbx_strand_id
1 'polypeptide(L)'
;MSDPSYSAVLGFGFLLGIRHALDADHLAAVSTVLAQRPSLRASSAVGLWWGVGHTLTLLIVGSVVLALGIHIPPQFELIAESGVGVLLIVLGGSLAVKLCRERWHMHRHQHDGDAHVHLHSHQRQDDHRHRHWLTDSVRPLCIGMAHGLAGSAALMLIILATTQELGPGLLSIAVFGVGSIAGMMAIGLTISLPLVCSLSFSRPLFLGLQGFAGAASVGVGVWMLVKLVFASTGE
;
A
#
# COMPACT_ATOMS: atom_id res chain seq x y z
N MET A 1 24.47 27.00 5.36
CA MET A 1 23.70 28.17 4.84
C MET A 1 22.58 27.60 3.98
N SER A 2 21.33 27.87 4.32
CA SER A 2 20.18 27.39 3.56
C SER A 2 19.97 28.31 2.35
N ASP A 3 20.59 27.97 1.22
CA ASP A 3 20.30 28.65 -0.05
C ASP A 3 18.83 28.41 -0.41
N PRO A 4 18.07 29.44 -0.84
CA PRO A 4 16.65 29.32 -1.19
C PRO A 4 16.36 28.24 -2.25
N SER A 5 17.34 27.94 -3.09
CA SER A 5 17.27 26.85 -4.08
C SER A 5 17.23 25.47 -3.42
N TYR A 6 17.98 25.27 -2.33
CA TYR A 6 18.06 23.98 -1.65
C TYR A 6 16.79 23.66 -0.86
N SER A 7 16.22 24.65 -0.17
CA SER A 7 14.93 24.48 0.51
C SER A 7 13.79 24.22 -0.49
N ALA A 8 13.83 24.83 -1.67
CA ALA A 8 12.89 24.56 -2.75
C ALA A 8 13.00 23.12 -3.27
N VAL A 9 14.22 22.59 -3.44
CA VAL A 9 14.45 21.19 -3.83
C VAL A 9 13.90 20.22 -2.78
N LEU A 10 14.16 20.48 -1.49
CA LEU A 10 13.61 19.64 -0.41
C LEU A 10 12.09 19.72 -0.35
N GLY A 11 11.51 20.92 -0.50
CA GLY A 11 10.06 21.11 -0.56
C GLY A 11 9.44 20.38 -1.75
N PHE A 12 10.08 20.41 -2.92
CA PHE A 12 9.66 19.67 -4.10
C PHE A 12 9.74 18.16 -3.88
N GLY A 13 10.83 17.65 -3.27
CA GLY A 13 10.97 16.25 -2.90
C GLY A 13 9.87 15.78 -1.94
N PHE A 14 9.52 16.60 -0.96
CA PHE A 14 8.41 16.32 -0.03
C PHE A 14 7.06 16.23 -0.77
N LEU A 15 6.76 17.19 -1.65
CA LEU A 15 5.51 17.20 -2.44
C LEU A 15 5.46 16.03 -3.42
N LEU A 16 6.58 15.67 -4.04
CA LEU A 16 6.70 14.47 -4.85
C LEU A 16 6.43 13.21 -4.03
N GLY A 17 6.91 13.13 -2.79
CA GLY A 17 6.60 12.02 -1.89
C GLY A 17 5.11 11.87 -1.64
N ILE A 18 4.40 12.98 -1.38
CA ILE A 18 2.93 12.98 -1.22
C ILE A 18 2.25 12.54 -2.52
N ARG A 19 2.68 13.08 -3.67
CA ARG A 19 2.11 12.73 -4.97
C ARG A 19 2.35 11.26 -5.32
N HIS A 20 3.51 10.71 -4.97
CA HIS A 20 3.86 9.32 -5.22
C HIS A 20 2.95 8.37 -4.42
N ALA A 21 2.61 8.71 -3.18
CA ALA A 21 1.65 7.93 -2.40
C ALA A 21 0.27 7.81 -3.08
N LEU A 22 -0.09 8.74 -3.97
CA LEU A 22 -1.34 8.73 -4.74
C LEU A 22 -1.27 7.89 -6.03
N ASP A 23 -0.15 7.22 -6.30
CA ASP A 23 -0.02 6.35 -7.47
C ASP A 23 -1.00 5.17 -7.39
N ALA A 24 -1.37 4.67 -8.58
CA ALA A 24 -2.47 3.71 -8.73
C ALA A 24 -2.21 2.41 -7.98
N ASP A 25 -0.97 1.96 -7.92
CA ASP A 25 -0.51 0.79 -7.18
C ASP A 25 -0.71 0.97 -5.66
N HIS A 26 -0.28 2.09 -5.10
CA HIS A 26 -0.44 2.43 -3.70
C HIS A 26 -1.92 2.54 -3.32
N LEU A 27 -2.72 3.25 -4.12
CA LEU A 27 -4.17 3.38 -3.91
C LEU A 27 -4.88 2.02 -3.97
N ALA A 28 -4.57 1.19 -4.96
CA ALA A 28 -5.11 -0.15 -5.10
C ALA A 28 -4.76 -1.05 -3.91
N ALA A 29 -3.52 -1.02 -3.48
CA ALA A 29 -3.02 -1.87 -2.42
C ALA A 29 -3.57 -1.44 -1.05
N VAL A 30 -3.50 -0.14 -0.72
CA VAL A 30 -4.01 0.43 0.54
C VAL A 30 -5.51 0.23 0.66
N SER A 31 -6.28 0.52 -0.40
CA SER A 31 -7.74 0.32 -0.38
C SER A 31 -8.10 -1.13 -0.12
N THR A 32 -7.39 -2.09 -0.71
CA THR A 32 -7.61 -3.53 -0.51
C THR A 32 -7.28 -3.98 0.92
N VAL A 33 -6.19 -3.47 1.50
CA VAL A 33 -5.78 -3.79 2.87
C VAL A 33 -6.76 -3.20 3.88
N LEU A 34 -7.14 -1.93 3.71
CA LEU A 34 -8.09 -1.23 4.59
C LEU A 34 -9.50 -1.80 4.48
N ALA A 35 -9.92 -2.23 3.29
CA ALA A 35 -11.18 -2.92 3.07
C ALA A 35 -11.33 -4.16 3.97
N GLN A 36 -10.22 -4.85 4.30
CA GLN A 36 -10.23 -6.02 5.18
C GLN A 36 -10.28 -5.68 6.68
N ARG A 37 -9.88 -4.45 7.06
CA ARG A 37 -9.76 -4.00 8.46
C ARG A 37 -10.23 -2.55 8.61
N PRO A 38 -11.53 -2.27 8.48
CA PRO A 38 -12.08 -0.92 8.54
C PRO A 38 -11.98 -0.34 9.97
N SER A 39 -10.93 0.44 10.24
CA SER A 39 -10.71 1.14 11.51
C SER A 39 -9.73 2.29 11.32
N LEU A 40 -10.08 3.50 11.74
CA LEU A 40 -9.22 4.69 11.57
C LEU A 40 -7.84 4.54 12.24
N ARG A 41 -7.79 3.92 13.43
CA ARG A 41 -6.53 3.65 14.14
C ARG A 41 -5.69 2.58 13.43
N ALA A 42 -6.34 1.55 12.89
CA ALA A 42 -5.64 0.53 12.12
C ALA A 42 -5.11 1.11 10.81
N SER A 43 -5.88 1.97 10.15
CA SER A 43 -5.52 2.61 8.89
C SER A 43 -4.36 3.58 9.02
N SER A 44 -4.31 4.37 10.08
CA SER A 44 -3.15 5.22 10.35
C SER A 44 -1.90 4.40 10.64
N ALA A 45 -2.02 3.30 11.40
CA ALA A 45 -0.91 2.38 11.64
C ALA A 45 -0.44 1.68 10.36
N VAL A 46 -1.36 1.22 9.50
CA VAL A 46 -1.05 0.63 8.20
C VAL A 46 -0.30 1.64 7.33
N GLY A 47 -0.81 2.86 7.19
CA GLY A 47 -0.17 3.91 6.39
C GLY A 47 1.23 4.27 6.92
N LEU A 48 1.39 4.38 8.23
CA LEU A 48 2.68 4.67 8.87
C LEU A 48 3.71 3.56 8.61
N TRP A 49 3.40 2.32 8.98
CA TRP A 49 4.36 1.22 8.86
C TRP A 49 4.69 0.88 7.41
N TRP A 50 3.71 1.04 6.51
CA TRP A 50 3.95 0.96 5.08
C TRP A 50 4.92 2.03 4.61
N GLY A 51 4.65 3.30 4.92
CA GLY A 51 5.51 4.41 4.53
C GLY A 51 6.92 4.28 5.10
N VAL A 52 7.06 3.76 6.33
CA VAL A 52 8.35 3.45 6.94
C VAL A 52 9.09 2.36 6.16
N GLY A 53 8.42 1.26 5.79
CA GLY A 53 9.05 0.18 5.02
C GLY A 53 9.49 0.63 3.63
N HIS A 54 8.65 1.44 2.98
CA HIS A 54 8.95 2.08 1.69
C HIS A 54 10.18 2.98 1.79
N THR A 55 10.15 3.93 2.73
CA THR A 55 11.25 4.88 2.96
C THR A 55 12.55 4.17 3.34
N LEU A 56 12.48 3.13 4.18
CA LEU A 56 13.64 2.33 4.58
C LEU A 56 14.30 1.68 3.36
N THR A 57 13.50 1.14 2.45
CA THR A 57 13.99 0.53 1.22
C THR A 57 14.68 1.56 0.33
N LEU A 58 14.08 2.73 0.15
CA LEU A 58 14.69 3.83 -0.60
C LEU A 58 16.00 4.29 0.04
N LEU A 59 16.04 4.43 1.37
CA LEU A 59 17.28 4.82 2.05
C LEU A 59 18.37 3.76 1.87
N ILE A 60 18.05 2.47 1.98
CA ILE A 60 19.02 1.38 1.81
C ILE A 60 19.53 1.35 0.37
N VAL A 61 18.63 1.24 -0.62
CA VAL A 61 19.01 1.15 -2.03
C VAL A 61 19.69 2.43 -2.50
N GLY A 62 19.16 3.58 -2.12
CA GLY A 62 19.74 4.89 -2.42
C GLY A 62 21.11 5.10 -1.83
N SER A 63 21.33 4.66 -0.58
CA SER A 63 22.65 4.71 0.04
C SER A 63 23.66 3.86 -0.73
N VAL A 64 23.29 2.65 -1.14
CA VAL A 64 24.16 1.75 -1.91
C VAL A 64 24.48 2.35 -3.28
N VAL A 65 23.47 2.86 -3.99
CA VAL A 65 23.62 3.49 -5.32
C VAL A 65 24.51 4.73 -5.24
N LEU A 66 24.27 5.61 -4.28
CA LEU A 66 25.05 6.84 -4.09
C LEU A 66 26.49 6.54 -3.66
N ALA A 67 26.68 5.64 -2.69
CA ALA A 67 28.01 5.38 -2.12
C ALA A 67 28.92 4.64 -3.10
N LEU A 68 28.36 3.76 -3.94
CA LEU A 68 29.11 2.96 -4.91
C LEU A 68 29.08 3.54 -6.32
N GLY A 69 28.26 4.57 -6.58
CA GLY A 69 28.09 5.15 -7.92
C GLY A 69 27.54 4.16 -8.95
N ILE A 70 26.74 3.18 -8.51
CA ILE A 70 26.23 2.10 -9.36
C ILE A 70 24.94 2.54 -10.04
N HIS A 71 24.85 2.33 -11.35
CA HIS A 71 23.58 2.49 -12.07
C HIS A 71 22.67 1.28 -11.84
N ILE A 72 21.40 1.52 -11.51
CA ILE A 72 20.41 0.45 -11.35
C ILE A 72 20.13 -0.17 -12.73
N PRO A 73 20.34 -1.47 -12.91
CA PRO A 73 20.11 -2.12 -14.19
C PRO A 73 18.60 -2.23 -14.48
N PRO A 74 18.14 -2.05 -15.74
CA PRO A 74 16.71 -2.08 -16.09
C PRO A 74 16.00 -3.37 -15.67
N GLN A 75 16.71 -4.49 -15.63
CA GLN A 75 16.15 -5.78 -15.21
C GLN A 75 15.73 -5.77 -13.74
N PHE A 76 16.42 -5.01 -12.88
CA PHE A 76 16.06 -4.92 -11.47
C PHE A 76 14.73 -4.19 -11.28
N GLU A 77 14.55 -3.09 -11.99
CA GLU A 77 13.29 -2.34 -12.01
C GLU A 77 12.14 -3.21 -12.56
N LEU A 78 12.37 -3.92 -13.66
CA LEU A 78 11.40 -4.85 -14.25
C LEU A 78 10.95 -5.94 -13.25
N ILE A 79 11.90 -6.55 -12.53
CA ILE A 79 11.60 -7.59 -11.53
C ILE A 79 10.82 -6.99 -10.35
N ALA A 80 11.23 -5.81 -9.86
CA ALA A 80 10.55 -5.14 -8.75
C ALA A 80 9.11 -4.75 -9.12
N GLU A 81 8.90 -4.11 -10.27
CA GLU A 81 7.58 -3.74 -10.76
C GLU A 81 6.69 -4.96 -11.01
N SER A 82 7.25 -6.04 -11.58
CA SER A 82 6.53 -7.30 -11.76
C SER A 82 6.11 -7.90 -10.41
N GLY A 83 7.01 -7.85 -9.41
CA GLY A 83 6.73 -8.30 -8.06
C GLY A 83 5.58 -7.55 -7.41
N VAL A 84 5.52 -6.22 -7.58
CA VAL A 84 4.38 -5.42 -7.10
C VAL A 84 3.09 -5.73 -7.87
N GLY A 85 3.14 -5.91 -9.19
CA GLY A 85 1.99 -6.34 -9.97
C GLY A 85 1.39 -7.66 -9.47
N VAL A 86 2.24 -8.66 -9.19
CA VAL A 86 1.83 -9.94 -8.59
C VAL A 86 1.27 -9.74 -7.18
N LEU A 87 1.92 -8.92 -6.36
CA LEU A 87 1.46 -8.60 -5.00
C LEU A 87 0.04 -8.02 -5.01
N LEU A 88 -0.27 -7.10 -5.93
CA LEU A 88 -1.61 -6.53 -6.09
C LEU A 88 -2.65 -7.59 -6.45
N ILE A 89 -2.34 -8.47 -7.41
CA ILE A 89 -3.22 -9.59 -7.80
C ILE A 89 -3.49 -10.51 -6.61
N VAL A 90 -2.46 -10.85 -5.83
CA VAL A 90 -2.60 -11.68 -4.63
C VAL A 90 -3.45 -10.99 -3.57
N LEU A 91 -3.24 -9.70 -3.31
CA LEU A 91 -4.03 -8.93 -2.35
C LEU A 91 -5.51 -8.89 -2.76
N GLY A 92 -5.81 -8.52 -4.00
CA GLY A 92 -7.18 -8.45 -4.51
C GLY A 92 -7.85 -9.82 -4.57
N GLY A 93 -7.14 -10.86 -5.01
CA GLY A 93 -7.61 -12.24 -5.03
C GLY A 93 -7.91 -12.77 -3.63
N SER A 94 -7.06 -12.47 -2.64
CA SER A 94 -7.29 -12.86 -1.24
C SER A 94 -8.58 -12.23 -0.66
N LEU A 95 -8.86 -10.98 -1.03
CA LEU A 95 -10.10 -10.30 -0.67
C LEU A 95 -11.31 -10.91 -1.38
N ALA A 96 -11.21 -11.23 -2.67
CA ALA A 96 -12.26 -11.90 -3.42
C ALA A 96 -12.62 -13.27 -2.83
N VAL A 97 -11.62 -14.10 -2.50
CA VAL A 97 -11.83 -15.40 -1.85
C VAL A 97 -12.54 -15.23 -0.50
N LYS A 98 -12.14 -14.23 0.29
CA LYS A 98 -12.79 -13.92 1.57
C LYS A 98 -14.27 -13.55 1.36
N LEU A 99 -14.56 -12.66 0.40
CA LEU A 99 -15.93 -12.25 0.07
C LEU A 99 -16.80 -13.41 -0.40
N CYS A 100 -16.26 -14.31 -1.23
CA CYS A 100 -16.99 -15.51 -1.69
C CYS A 100 -17.31 -16.46 -0.54
N ARG A 101 -16.33 -16.72 0.35
CA ARG A 101 -16.52 -17.60 1.52
C ARG A 101 -17.52 -17.03 2.52
N GLU A 102 -17.45 -15.73 2.82
CA GLU A 102 -18.39 -15.07 3.74
C GLU A 102 -19.82 -15.00 3.19
N ARG A 103 -20.01 -14.99 1.87
CA ARG A 103 -21.35 -15.15 1.27
C ARG A 103 -21.91 -16.57 1.39
N TRP A 104 -21.04 -17.58 1.49
CA TRP A 104 -21.45 -18.99 1.56
C TRP A 104 -21.77 -19.47 2.99
N HIS A 105 -21.38 -18.74 4.04
CA HIS A 105 -21.79 -19.01 5.42
C HIS A 105 -23.19 -18.45 5.77
N MET A 106 -24.21 -18.72 4.93
CA MET A 106 -25.62 -18.58 5.33
C MET A 106 -26.09 -19.87 6.01
N HIS A 107 -26.08 -19.93 7.34
CA HIS A 107 -26.83 -20.96 8.07
C HIS A 107 -28.28 -20.49 8.31
N ARG A 108 -29.25 -21.20 7.72
CA ARG A 108 -30.62 -21.24 8.23
C ARG A 108 -30.67 -22.29 9.33
N HIS A 109 -31.01 -21.88 10.55
CA HIS A 109 -31.51 -22.80 11.58
C HIS A 109 -32.98 -22.47 11.85
N GLN A 110 -33.75 -23.52 12.12
CA GLN A 110 -35.15 -23.46 12.47
C GLN A 110 -35.27 -24.10 13.85
N HIS A 111 -35.77 -23.35 14.83
CA HIS A 111 -36.15 -23.86 16.14
C HIS A 111 -37.51 -23.25 16.51
N ASP A 112 -38.41 -24.09 16.99
CA ASP A 112 -39.73 -23.72 17.55
C ASP A 112 -40.69 -22.98 16.60
N GLY A 113 -40.78 -23.43 15.35
CA GLY A 113 -41.84 -22.98 14.42
C GLY A 113 -41.69 -21.56 13.88
N ASP A 114 -40.83 -20.73 14.47
CA ASP A 114 -40.51 -19.38 13.99
C ASP A 114 -39.09 -19.31 13.41
N ALA A 115 -39.02 -18.98 12.12
CA ALA A 115 -37.77 -18.80 11.39
C ALA A 115 -37.14 -17.46 11.78
N HIS A 116 -36.20 -17.47 12.73
CA HIS A 116 -35.40 -16.30 13.05
C HIS A 116 -33.93 -16.51 12.65
N VAL A 117 -33.31 -15.44 12.14
CA VAL A 117 -31.91 -15.43 11.69
C VAL A 117 -31.06 -14.82 12.80
N HIS A 118 -30.38 -15.64 13.59
CA HIS A 118 -29.28 -15.19 14.43
C HIS A 118 -27.96 -15.45 13.70
N LEU A 119 -27.23 -14.38 13.42
CA LEU A 119 -25.95 -14.43 12.71
C LEU A 119 -24.81 -14.35 13.73
N HIS A 120 -24.42 -15.49 14.28
CA HIS A 120 -23.16 -15.60 15.00
C HIS A 120 -22.00 -15.65 13.99
N SER A 121 -21.26 -14.56 13.91
CA SER A 121 -19.89 -14.60 13.39
C SER A 121 -19.02 -15.28 14.45
N HIS A 122 -18.67 -16.55 14.27
CA HIS A 122 -17.51 -17.15 14.91
C HIS A 122 -16.20 -16.59 14.30
N GLN A 123 -16.11 -15.26 14.20
CA GLN A 123 -14.86 -14.52 14.14
C GLN A 123 -14.62 -13.74 15.46
N ARG A 124 -15.31 -14.13 16.53
CA ARG A 124 -14.99 -13.83 17.92
C ARG A 124 -15.32 -15.06 18.77
N GLN A 125 -14.43 -16.04 18.74
CA GLN A 125 -14.24 -16.87 19.92
C GLN A 125 -13.08 -16.24 20.68
N ASP A 126 -13.37 -15.82 21.89
CA ASP A 126 -12.44 -15.24 22.85
C ASP A 126 -11.28 -16.21 23.06
N ASP A 127 -10.16 -15.89 22.42
CA ASP A 127 -8.86 -16.31 22.89
C ASP A 127 -8.11 -15.02 23.15
N HIS A 128 -7.93 -14.68 24.43
CA HIS A 128 -7.12 -13.56 24.90
C HIS A 128 -5.62 -13.78 24.59
N ARG A 129 -5.28 -14.13 23.35
CA ARG A 129 -3.91 -14.02 22.86
C ARG A 129 -3.74 -12.58 22.43
N HIS A 130 -3.02 -11.81 23.23
CA HIS A 130 -2.47 -10.50 22.87
C HIS A 130 -1.89 -10.57 21.46
N ARG A 131 -2.69 -10.20 20.45
CA ARG A 131 -2.22 -10.17 19.07
C ARG A 131 -1.28 -8.98 19.01
N HIS A 132 0.01 -9.29 19.06
CA HIS A 132 1.07 -8.31 19.22
C HIS A 132 0.93 -7.26 18.11
N TRP A 133 0.87 -5.99 18.49
CA TRP A 133 0.83 -4.86 17.58
C TRP A 133 1.94 -4.93 16.50
N LEU A 134 3.07 -5.58 16.83
CA LEU A 134 4.16 -5.89 15.92
C LEU A 134 3.72 -6.75 14.74
N THR A 135 2.96 -7.82 14.96
CA THR A 135 2.53 -8.74 13.90
C THR A 135 1.57 -8.08 12.92
N ASP A 136 0.71 -7.18 13.42
CA ASP A 136 -0.19 -6.38 12.59
C ASP A 136 0.54 -5.27 11.81
N SER A 137 1.76 -4.89 12.24
CA SER A 137 2.61 -3.86 11.63
C SER A 137 3.62 -4.41 10.62
N VAL A 138 4.05 -5.67 10.78
CA VAL A 138 5.01 -6.33 9.89
C VAL A 138 4.46 -6.46 8.47
N ARG A 139 3.17 -6.82 8.31
CA ARG A 139 2.59 -6.99 6.96
C ARG A 139 2.58 -5.67 6.16
N PRO A 140 2.07 -4.54 6.68
CA PRO A 140 2.20 -3.23 6.02
C PRO A 140 3.66 -2.84 5.75
N LEU A 141 4.57 -3.09 6.70
CA LEU A 141 6.00 -2.82 6.53
C LEU A 141 6.58 -3.57 5.32
N CYS A 142 6.35 -4.89 5.22
CA CYS A 142 6.85 -5.69 4.10
C CYS A 142 6.24 -5.27 2.76
N ILE A 143 4.95 -4.95 2.73
CA ILE A 143 4.28 -4.44 1.52
C ILE A 143 4.91 -3.10 1.11
N GLY A 144 5.16 -2.22 2.07
CA GLY A 144 5.85 -0.95 1.86
C GLY A 144 7.26 -1.13 1.34
N MET A 145 8.02 -2.08 1.88
CA MET A 145 9.35 -2.41 1.36
C MET A 145 9.30 -2.89 -0.10
N ALA A 146 8.35 -3.75 -0.44
CA ALA A 146 8.15 -4.21 -1.81
C ALA A 146 7.83 -3.05 -2.77
N HIS A 147 6.96 -2.12 -2.36
CA HIS A 147 6.66 -0.92 -3.15
C HIS A 147 7.81 0.08 -3.17
N GLY A 148 8.70 0.10 -2.16
CA GLY A 148 9.89 0.96 -2.19
C GLY A 148 10.91 0.55 -3.25
N LEU A 149 10.91 -0.74 -3.64
CA LEU A 149 11.76 -1.24 -4.73
C LEU A 149 11.18 -0.94 -6.11
N ALA A 150 9.86 -0.84 -6.24
CA ALA A 150 9.15 -0.77 -7.51
C ALA A 150 8.58 0.64 -7.76
N GLY A 151 8.76 1.19 -8.95
CA GLY A 151 8.11 2.45 -9.36
C GLY A 151 8.68 3.74 -8.73
N SER A 152 9.45 3.67 -7.64
CA SER A 152 10.14 4.83 -7.06
C SER A 152 11.49 5.15 -7.72
N ALA A 153 12.03 4.26 -8.56
CA ALA A 153 13.37 4.39 -9.14
C ALA A 153 13.52 5.65 -10.01
N ALA A 154 12.57 5.90 -10.93
CA ALA A 154 12.59 7.09 -11.78
C ALA A 154 12.49 8.40 -10.98
N LEU A 155 11.60 8.46 -9.98
CA LEU A 155 11.47 9.63 -9.10
C LEU A 155 12.72 9.86 -8.26
N MET A 156 13.33 8.78 -7.78
CA MET A 156 14.57 8.81 -7.04
C MET A 156 15.73 9.32 -7.90
N LEU A 157 15.85 8.86 -9.14
CA LEU A 157 16.86 9.33 -10.09
C LEU A 157 16.71 10.82 -10.41
N ILE A 158 15.48 11.35 -10.50
CA ILE A 158 15.24 12.78 -10.69
C ILE A 158 15.75 13.58 -9.48
N ILE A 159 15.50 13.11 -8.27
CA ILE A 159 15.96 13.76 -7.03
C ILE A 159 17.50 13.65 -6.93
N LEU A 160 18.07 12.51 -7.31
CA LEU A 160 19.52 12.28 -7.28
C LEU A 160 20.28 13.08 -8.35
N ALA A 161 19.71 13.25 -9.53
CA ALA A 161 20.31 14.04 -10.60
C ALA A 161 20.51 15.52 -10.20
N THR A 162 19.74 16.00 -9.22
CA THR A 162 19.89 17.35 -8.67
C THR A 162 20.84 17.42 -7.46
N THR A 163 21.30 16.27 -6.94
CA THR A 163 22.17 16.18 -5.75
C THR A 163 23.36 15.24 -6.00
N GLN A 164 24.52 15.81 -6.35
CA GLN A 164 25.74 15.04 -6.66
C GLN A 164 26.54 14.56 -5.43
N GLU A 165 26.09 14.91 -4.23
CA GLU A 165 26.77 14.64 -2.97
C GLU A 165 25.96 13.68 -2.08
N LEU A 166 26.65 12.77 -1.38
CA LEU A 166 26.05 11.74 -0.52
C LEU A 166 25.09 12.32 0.53
N GLY A 167 25.51 13.34 1.28
CA GLY A 167 24.71 13.94 2.35
C GLY A 167 23.40 14.55 1.83
N PRO A 168 23.45 15.50 0.88
CA PRO A 168 22.27 16.08 0.24
C PRO A 168 21.36 15.06 -0.45
N GLY A 169 21.91 14.04 -1.09
CA GLY A 169 21.12 12.96 -1.71
C GLY A 169 20.32 12.17 -0.67
N LEU A 170 20.97 11.75 0.42
CA LEU A 170 20.29 11.04 1.52
C LEU A 170 19.25 11.89 2.23
N LEU A 171 19.52 13.19 2.43
CA LEU A 171 18.53 14.10 3.01
C LEU A 171 17.31 14.23 2.09
N SER A 172 17.52 14.32 0.78
CA SER A 172 16.43 14.43 -0.19
C SER A 172 15.57 13.16 -0.23
N ILE A 173 16.18 11.98 -0.14
CA ILE A 173 15.46 10.70 0.00
C ILE A 173 14.67 10.66 1.32
N ALA A 174 15.27 11.10 2.43
CA ALA A 174 14.58 11.14 3.72
C ALA A 174 13.37 12.08 3.69
N VAL A 175 13.51 13.27 3.09
CA VAL A 175 12.41 14.24 2.97
C VAL A 175 11.31 13.73 2.03
N PHE A 176 11.67 13.10 0.91
CA PHE A 176 10.72 12.39 0.05
C PHE A 176 9.98 11.29 0.83
N GLY A 177 10.70 10.50 1.63
CA GLY A 177 10.13 9.46 2.48
C GLY A 177 9.14 9.99 3.52
N VAL A 178 9.47 11.11 4.17
CA VAL A 178 8.54 11.81 5.09
C VAL A 178 7.28 12.27 4.35
N GLY A 179 7.42 12.80 3.14
CA GLY A 179 6.29 13.14 2.27
C GLY A 179 5.43 11.93 1.91
N SER A 180 6.06 10.81 1.56
CA SER A 180 5.38 9.53 1.26
C SER A 180 4.62 8.99 2.48
N ILE A 181 5.24 8.97 3.67
CA ILE A 181 4.58 8.57 4.93
C ILE A 181 3.35 9.45 5.20
N ALA A 182 3.50 10.76 5.09
CA ALA A 182 2.39 11.70 5.27
C ALA A 182 1.26 11.47 4.25
N GLY A 183 1.61 11.27 2.97
CA GLY A 183 0.67 10.95 1.91
C GLY A 183 -0.08 9.64 2.16
N MET A 184 0.63 8.57 2.53
CA MET A 184 0.03 7.27 2.83
C MET A 184 -0.90 7.30 4.04
N MET A 185 -0.53 8.05 5.08
CA MET A 185 -1.42 8.27 6.23
C MET A 185 -2.68 9.05 5.84
N ALA A 186 -2.53 10.11 5.04
CA ALA A 186 -3.66 10.93 4.59
C ALA A 186 -4.63 10.12 3.72
N ILE A 187 -4.11 9.40 2.72
CA ILE A 187 -4.90 8.51 1.85
C ILE A 187 -5.59 7.43 2.67
N GLY A 188 -4.85 6.79 3.58
CA GLY A 188 -5.38 5.75 4.46
C GLY A 188 -6.58 6.25 5.27
N LEU A 189 -6.49 7.44 5.86
CA LEU A 189 -7.59 8.06 6.59
C LEU A 189 -8.77 8.41 5.67
N THR A 190 -8.51 9.03 4.53
CA THR A 190 -9.54 9.43 3.56
C THR A 190 -10.32 8.22 3.03
N ILE A 191 -9.65 7.13 2.69
CA ILE A 191 -10.28 5.89 2.23
C ILE A 191 -11.04 5.20 3.37
N SER A 192 -10.52 5.27 4.59
CA SER A 192 -11.13 4.60 5.74
C SER A 192 -12.42 5.24 6.23
N LEU A 193 -12.56 6.55 6.07
CA LEU A 193 -13.77 7.29 6.47
C LEU A 193 -15.05 6.71 5.83
N PRO A 194 -15.18 6.62 4.49
CA PRO A 194 -16.36 6.05 3.86
C PRO A 194 -16.50 4.53 4.13
N LEU A 195 -15.38 3.81 4.26
CA LEU A 195 -15.39 2.37 4.59
C LEU A 195 -15.97 2.08 5.98
N VAL A 196 -15.56 2.85 6.99
CA VAL A 196 -16.07 2.73 8.36
C VAL A 196 -17.51 3.22 8.44
N CYS A 197 -17.86 4.34 7.80
CA CYS A 197 -19.25 4.81 7.75
C CYS A 197 -20.18 3.80 7.06
N SER A 198 -19.71 3.14 5.99
CA SER A 198 -20.49 2.13 5.27
C SER A 198 -20.84 0.91 6.12
N LEU A 199 -20.06 0.58 7.16
CA LEU A 199 -20.39 -0.49 8.10
C LEU A 199 -21.69 -0.21 8.87
N SER A 200 -21.88 1.05 9.27
CA SER A 200 -23.05 1.49 10.03
C SER A 200 -24.27 1.76 9.15
N PHE A 201 -24.07 1.97 7.84
CA PHE A 201 -25.13 2.35 6.91
C PHE A 201 -25.82 1.13 6.29
N SER A 202 -25.10 0.31 5.51
CA SER A 202 -25.68 -0.89 4.90
C SER A 202 -24.62 -1.93 4.51
N ARG A 203 -24.93 -3.21 4.80
CA ARG A 203 -24.12 -4.37 4.40
C ARG A 203 -23.84 -4.46 2.88
N PRO A 204 -24.82 -4.25 1.96
CA PRO A 204 -24.53 -4.36 0.53
C PRO A 204 -23.58 -3.27 0.04
N LEU A 205 -23.65 -2.05 0.58
CA LEU A 205 -22.71 -0.98 0.23
C LEU A 205 -21.29 -1.36 0.67
N PHE A 206 -21.14 -1.88 1.89
CA PHE A 206 -19.83 -2.27 2.42
C PHE A 206 -19.21 -3.42 1.59
N LEU A 207 -19.99 -4.45 1.27
CA LEU A 207 -19.55 -5.54 0.40
C LEU A 207 -19.24 -5.07 -1.02
N GLY A 208 -19.99 -4.09 -1.53
CA GLY A 208 -19.72 -3.45 -2.83
C GLY A 208 -18.38 -2.73 -2.83
N LEU A 209 -18.09 -1.92 -1.81
CA LEU A 209 -16.82 -1.22 -1.65
C LEU A 209 -15.64 -2.18 -1.51
N GLN A 210 -15.79 -3.27 -0.74
CA GLN A 210 -14.77 -4.31 -0.63
C GLN A 210 -14.53 -5.02 -1.97
N GLY A 211 -15.61 -5.38 -2.68
CA GLY A 211 -15.52 -6.01 -4.00
C GLY A 211 -14.85 -5.11 -5.02
N PHE A 212 -15.18 -3.81 -5.02
CA PHE A 212 -14.56 -2.82 -5.89
C PHE A 212 -13.07 -2.66 -5.59
N ALA A 213 -12.67 -2.50 -4.32
CA ALA A 213 -11.25 -2.39 -3.94
C ALA A 213 -10.44 -3.62 -4.39
N GLY A 214 -10.98 -4.82 -4.18
CA GLY A 214 -10.35 -6.06 -4.62
C GLY A 214 -10.22 -6.16 -6.14
N ALA A 215 -11.29 -5.83 -6.89
CA ALA A 215 -11.28 -5.84 -8.35
C ALA A 215 -10.33 -4.78 -8.93
N ALA A 216 -10.31 -3.57 -8.37
CA ALA A 216 -9.39 -2.52 -8.76
C ALA A 216 -7.93 -2.95 -8.54
N SER A 217 -7.63 -3.63 -7.43
CA SER A 217 -6.29 -4.13 -7.16
C SER A 217 -5.83 -5.21 -8.12
N VAL A 218 -6.68 -6.20 -8.42
CA VAL A 218 -6.38 -7.18 -9.47
C VAL A 218 -6.20 -6.50 -10.83
N GLY A 219 -7.08 -5.55 -11.17
CA GLY A 219 -7.04 -4.82 -12.43
C GLY A 219 -5.75 -4.02 -12.62
N VAL A 220 -5.34 -3.26 -11.61
CA VAL A 220 -4.07 -2.50 -11.63
C VAL A 220 -2.87 -3.45 -11.73
N GLY A 221 -2.87 -4.54 -10.95
CA GLY A 221 -1.78 -5.53 -11.01
C GLY A 221 -1.64 -6.20 -12.37
N VAL A 222 -2.75 -6.60 -12.99
CA VAL A 222 -2.75 -7.15 -14.36
C VAL A 222 -2.29 -6.11 -15.37
N TRP A 223 -2.79 -4.88 -15.27
CA TRP A 223 -2.38 -3.78 -16.16
C TRP A 223 -0.87 -3.51 -16.09
N MET A 224 -0.28 -3.51 -14.88
CA MET A 224 1.17 -3.36 -14.70
C MET A 224 1.94 -4.49 -15.38
N LEU A 225 1.56 -5.75 -15.16
CA LEU A 225 2.23 -6.90 -15.78
C LEU A 225 2.14 -6.87 -17.30
N VAL A 226 0.96 -6.54 -17.85
CA VAL A 226 0.75 -6.43 -19.29
C VAL A 226 1.63 -5.32 -19.88
N LYS A 227 1.67 -4.14 -19.24
CA LYS A 227 2.52 -3.02 -19.66
C LYS A 227 4.00 -3.43 -19.71
N LEU A 228 4.48 -4.16 -18.71
CA LEU A 228 5.86 -4.62 -18.63
C LEU A 228 6.22 -5.64 -19.72
N VAL A 229 5.32 -6.58 -20.02
CA VAL A 229 5.51 -7.55 -21.11
C VAL A 229 5.60 -6.84 -22.46
N PHE A 230 4.73 -5.86 -22.73
CA PHE A 230 4.81 -5.12 -23.98
C PHE A 230 6.08 -4.26 -24.08
N ALA A 231 6.51 -3.66 -22.96
CA ALA A 231 7.75 -2.89 -22.92
C ALA A 231 8.99 -3.76 -23.18
N SER A 232 9.01 -5.02 -22.71
CA SER A 232 10.15 -5.94 -22.94
C SER A 232 10.19 -6.58 -24.33
N THR A 233 9.07 -6.59 -25.06
CA THR A 233 8.99 -7.11 -26.45
C THR A 233 9.22 -6.04 -27.53
N GLY A 234 9.31 -4.77 -27.15
CA GLY A 234 9.47 -3.63 -28.06
C GLY A 234 10.92 -3.15 -28.24
N GLU A 235 11.88 -3.78 -27.57
CA GLU A 235 13.33 -3.61 -27.80
C GLU A 235 13.88 -4.76 -28.66
#